data_AF-A0A0R1LLD5-F1
#
_entry.id   AF-A0A0R1LLD5-F1
#
_cell.length_a   1.000
_cell.length_b   1.000
_cell.length_c   1.000
_cell.angle_alpha   90.00
_cell.angle_beta   90.00
_cell.angle_gamma   90.00
#
_symmetry.space_group_name_H-M   'P 1'
#
loop_
_entity.id
_entity.type
_entity.pdbx_description
1 polymer ?
#
loop_
_entity_poly.entity_id
_entity_poly.type
_entity_poly.pdbx_seq_one_letter_code
_entity_poly.pdbx_strand_id
1 'polypeptide(L)'
;MKRLRTFIALAAVPLILAGCGDLSNSSMSTNSGSSKSGSTQLTGQSTDSDYEGVIQSGHYQVSKSRGVTNTQDSGNTYNLKSFENGMLSVSKKVFSTKKYVFQEGQYLSSTTVQNWLDRKSKSNTTGLNPTDNGSKSATKRNPIYIQALEEQDYMTQKNNKLSLGGVTIGIAVNSVDYYKKTQYGATYETKITQAQGEAYAKSAANTVLKRLRQKSALKNVPIVIAVYRQASNDSLIGGNFLVYSTNKAGSTSVSKWTPLNVKNYTFPLSSGQSSPNSNDASSFSNFKSQVENFFPNLSGVTAQAQYDGKSLAGMHVNITTQFYSQTEIINFTQYLQTTAQKYLPSGVPIDITVSSTDGIQSFLSRAKNEKKFTSHVFNSY
;
A
#
# COMPACT_ATOMS: atom_id res chain seq x y z
N MET A 1 10.59 3.78 -74.07
CA MET A 1 10.67 4.41 -72.73
C MET A 1 9.34 4.36 -71.96
N LYS A 2 8.77 3.17 -71.70
CA LYS A 2 7.62 2.98 -70.77
C LYS A 2 7.68 1.69 -69.94
N ARG A 3 8.73 0.87 -70.09
CA ARG A 3 8.90 -0.40 -69.33
C ARG A 3 10.12 -0.43 -68.39
N LEU A 4 10.92 0.64 -68.36
CA LEU A 4 12.06 0.79 -67.45
C LEU A 4 11.73 1.62 -66.19
N ARG A 5 10.58 2.32 -66.18
CA ARG A 5 10.11 3.08 -65.01
C ARG A 5 9.32 2.23 -64.01
N THR A 6 8.83 1.07 -64.42
CA THR A 6 8.01 0.18 -63.57
C THR A 6 8.85 -0.78 -62.71
N PHE A 7 10.11 -1.01 -63.05
CA PHE A 7 11.01 -1.86 -62.26
C PHE A 7 11.80 -1.09 -61.18
N ILE A 8 11.92 0.24 -61.29
CA ILE A 8 12.55 1.09 -60.27
C ILE A 8 11.57 1.44 -59.14
N ALA A 9 10.26 1.40 -59.40
CA ALA A 9 9.24 1.65 -58.38
C ALA A 9 8.91 0.43 -57.49
N LEU A 10 9.35 -0.78 -57.85
CA LEU A 10 9.06 -2.02 -57.09
C LEU A 10 10.23 -2.53 -56.25
N ALA A 11 11.42 -1.91 -56.35
CA ALA A 11 12.62 -2.27 -55.60
C ALA A 11 12.91 -1.32 -54.41
N ALA A 12 12.06 -0.31 -54.19
CA ALA A 12 12.27 0.71 -53.15
C ALA A 12 11.41 0.52 -51.88
N VAL A 13 10.72 -0.62 -51.72
CA VAL A 13 9.76 -0.83 -50.62
C VAL A 13 10.25 -1.69 -49.44
N PRO A 14 11.38 -2.44 -49.44
CA PRO A 14 11.81 -3.12 -48.21
C PRO A 14 12.75 -2.31 -47.31
N LEU A 15 13.09 -1.05 -47.62
CA LEU A 15 14.13 -0.29 -46.91
C LEU A 15 13.65 0.66 -45.78
N ILE A 16 12.39 0.61 -45.36
CA ILE A 16 11.89 1.43 -44.23
C ILE A 16 11.09 0.58 -43.23
N LEU A 17 11.69 -0.50 -42.73
CA LEU A 17 11.19 -1.22 -41.54
C LEU A 17 12.19 -1.27 -40.37
N ALA A 18 13.23 -0.44 -40.38
CA ALA A 18 14.07 -0.19 -39.21
C ALA A 18 13.70 1.17 -38.61
N GLY A 19 12.55 1.24 -37.92
CA GLY A 19 11.99 2.50 -37.45
C GLY A 19 10.96 2.35 -36.32
N CYS A 20 11.13 1.38 -35.44
CA CYS A 20 10.54 1.33 -34.10
C CYS A 20 11.70 0.88 -33.21
N GLY A 21 12.29 1.75 -32.40
CA GLY A 21 11.71 2.19 -31.16
C GLY A 21 12.68 1.70 -30.08
N ASP A 22 13.31 2.65 -29.40
CA ASP A 22 14.35 2.45 -28.41
C ASP A 22 13.83 1.59 -27.24
N LEU A 23 14.08 0.28 -27.32
CA LEU A 23 13.73 -0.75 -26.33
C LEU A 23 14.97 -1.24 -25.57
N SER A 24 16.07 -0.47 -25.59
CA SER A 24 17.34 -0.90 -25.02
C SER A 24 17.50 -0.65 -23.52
N ASN A 25 16.43 -0.70 -22.72
CA ASN A 25 16.59 -0.67 -21.26
C ASN A 25 15.66 -1.58 -20.44
N SER A 26 14.97 -2.51 -21.07
CA SER A 26 14.39 -3.66 -20.36
C SER A 26 15.33 -4.85 -20.53
N SER A 27 16.14 -5.15 -19.50
CA SER A 27 16.84 -6.43 -19.44
C SER A 27 15.83 -7.55 -19.19
N MET A 28 15.08 -7.91 -20.22
CA MET A 28 14.28 -9.13 -20.22
C MET A 28 15.24 -10.28 -20.44
N SER A 29 15.77 -10.82 -19.35
CA SER A 29 16.56 -12.04 -19.37
C SER A 29 15.64 -13.20 -19.79
N THR A 30 15.60 -13.49 -21.09
CA THR A 30 15.02 -14.72 -21.63
C THR A 30 15.92 -15.88 -21.23
N ASN A 31 15.71 -16.40 -20.03
CA ASN A 31 16.32 -17.64 -19.59
C ASN A 31 15.38 -18.80 -19.97
N SER A 32 15.38 -19.18 -21.25
CA SER A 32 14.78 -20.42 -21.75
C SER A 32 15.67 -21.62 -21.38
N GLY A 33 15.91 -21.81 -20.09
CA GLY A 33 16.60 -22.95 -19.52
C GLY A 33 15.63 -23.71 -18.64
N SER A 34 15.46 -25.01 -18.91
CA SER A 34 14.75 -25.97 -18.06
C SER A 34 14.97 -25.64 -16.57
N SER A 35 13.89 -25.32 -15.84
CA SER A 35 13.93 -24.95 -14.43
C SER A 35 14.64 -26.03 -13.62
N LYS A 36 15.90 -25.79 -13.26
CA LYS A 36 16.58 -26.60 -12.25
C LYS A 36 15.81 -26.40 -10.95
N SER A 37 15.26 -27.49 -10.42
CA SER A 37 14.70 -27.56 -9.07
C SER A 37 15.64 -26.84 -8.09
N GLY A 38 15.22 -25.68 -7.58
CA GLY A 38 16.00 -24.82 -6.68
C GLY A 38 16.43 -23.44 -7.18
N SER A 39 16.06 -23.01 -8.40
CA SER A 39 16.39 -21.65 -8.87
C SER A 39 15.54 -20.56 -8.20
N THR A 40 16.19 -19.55 -7.62
CA THR A 40 15.56 -18.29 -7.18
C THR A 40 15.49 -17.31 -8.34
N GLN A 41 14.32 -16.71 -8.55
CA GLN A 41 14.05 -15.70 -9.57
C GLN A 41 13.41 -14.48 -8.92
N LEU A 42 13.42 -13.35 -9.63
CA LEU A 42 12.76 -12.13 -9.22
C LEU A 42 11.54 -11.87 -10.12
N THR A 43 10.55 -11.16 -9.60
CA THR A 43 9.33 -10.82 -10.36
C THR A 43 9.58 -9.80 -11.48
N GLY A 44 10.73 -9.12 -11.47
CA GLY A 44 10.97 -7.90 -12.23
C GLY A 44 10.35 -6.67 -11.55
N GLN A 45 10.78 -5.49 -11.99
CA GLN A 45 10.24 -4.20 -11.54
C GLN A 45 9.28 -3.62 -12.58
N SER A 46 8.12 -3.16 -12.14
CA SER A 46 7.25 -2.32 -12.97
C SER A 46 7.71 -0.86 -12.97
N THR A 47 8.34 -0.41 -11.88
CA THR A 47 8.92 0.93 -11.71
C THR A 47 10.17 0.87 -10.82
N ASP A 48 11.11 1.81 -10.97
CA ASP A 48 12.28 1.96 -10.07
C ASP A 48 11.87 2.22 -8.60
N SER A 49 10.63 2.67 -8.37
CA SER A 49 10.09 2.97 -7.06
C SER A 49 9.61 1.74 -6.31
N ASP A 50 9.48 0.58 -6.93
CA ASP A 50 8.98 -0.65 -6.29
C ASP A 50 10.08 -1.70 -6.14
N TYR A 51 9.94 -2.54 -5.12
CA TYR A 51 10.83 -3.67 -4.93
C TYR A 51 10.46 -4.79 -5.89
N GLU A 52 11.47 -5.54 -6.32
CA GLU A 52 11.22 -6.86 -6.89
C GLU A 52 10.78 -7.85 -5.80
N GLY A 53 9.87 -8.75 -6.15
CA GLY A 53 9.47 -9.86 -5.31
C GLY A 53 10.31 -11.12 -5.54
N VAL A 54 10.28 -12.06 -4.59
CA VAL A 54 10.99 -13.35 -4.70
C VAL A 54 10.10 -14.46 -5.26
N ILE A 55 10.59 -15.14 -6.28
CA ILE A 55 10.05 -16.39 -6.82
C ILE A 55 11.02 -17.52 -6.47
N GLN A 56 10.51 -18.56 -5.82
CA GLN A 56 11.27 -19.74 -5.45
C GLN A 56 10.64 -20.98 -6.09
N SER A 57 11.44 -21.71 -6.88
CA SER A 57 10.99 -22.92 -7.58
C SER A 57 9.73 -22.70 -8.43
N GLY A 58 9.66 -21.56 -9.13
CA GLY A 58 8.52 -21.21 -9.99
C GLY A 58 7.29 -20.67 -9.27
N HIS A 59 7.34 -20.51 -7.94
CA HIS A 59 6.22 -20.00 -7.15
C HIS A 59 6.60 -18.70 -6.43
N TYR A 60 5.68 -17.73 -6.42
CA TYR A 60 5.84 -16.54 -5.60
C TYR A 60 5.95 -16.93 -4.12
N GLN A 61 6.95 -16.40 -3.42
CA GLN A 61 7.18 -16.77 -2.03
C GLN A 61 6.24 -15.99 -1.12
N VAL A 62 5.08 -16.59 -0.82
CA VAL A 62 4.05 -16.00 0.03
C VAL A 62 4.45 -15.95 1.51
N SER A 63 3.83 -15.04 2.26
CA SER A 63 4.03 -14.90 3.71
C SER A 63 3.66 -16.17 4.48
N LYS A 64 4.42 -16.51 5.52
CA LYS A 64 4.05 -17.58 6.47
C LYS A 64 2.89 -17.20 7.40
N SER A 65 2.54 -15.92 7.45
CA SER A 65 1.37 -15.38 8.12
C SER A 65 0.30 -14.88 7.14
N ARG A 66 0.31 -15.35 5.88
CA ARG A 66 -0.63 -14.92 4.83
C ARG A 66 -2.09 -14.96 5.32
N GLY A 67 -2.77 -13.83 5.18
CA GLY A 67 -4.20 -13.69 5.51
C GLY A 67 -4.51 -13.38 6.98
N VAL A 68 -3.53 -13.41 7.88
CA VAL A 68 -3.76 -13.10 9.31
C VAL A 68 -4.22 -11.65 9.47
N THR A 69 -3.50 -10.67 8.90
CA THR A 69 -3.87 -9.24 8.98
C THR A 69 -5.29 -9.00 8.46
N ASN A 70 -5.63 -9.55 7.29
CA ASN A 70 -6.97 -9.43 6.71
C ASN A 70 -8.08 -10.06 7.58
N THR A 71 -7.79 -11.19 8.22
CA THR A 71 -8.76 -11.86 9.11
C THR A 71 -8.96 -11.07 10.40
N GLN A 72 -7.90 -10.47 10.93
CA GLN A 72 -7.94 -9.70 12.18
C GLN A 72 -8.56 -8.30 11.96
N ASP A 73 -8.32 -7.68 10.81
CA ASP A 73 -8.75 -6.30 10.51
C ASP A 73 -9.87 -6.26 9.45
N SER A 74 -10.79 -7.21 9.51
CA SER A 74 -11.88 -7.34 8.53
C SER A 74 -12.92 -6.19 8.60
N GLY A 75 -12.81 -5.30 9.59
CA GLY A 75 -13.75 -4.20 9.82
C GLY A 75 -13.60 -3.03 8.85
N ASN A 76 -12.39 -2.80 8.31
CA ASN A 76 -12.13 -1.73 7.35
C ASN A 76 -10.95 -2.09 6.43
N THR A 77 -11.23 -2.46 5.17
CA THR A 77 -10.19 -2.86 4.22
C THR A 77 -9.22 -1.73 3.83
N TYR A 78 -9.57 -0.46 4.09
CA TYR A 78 -8.63 0.65 3.90
C TYR A 78 -7.50 0.63 4.94
N ASN A 79 -7.74 0.10 6.14
CA ASN A 79 -6.67 -0.05 7.14
C ASN A 79 -5.62 -1.04 6.65
N LEU A 80 -6.02 -2.24 6.20
CA LEU A 80 -5.12 -3.23 5.61
C LEU A 80 -4.22 -2.62 4.52
N LYS A 81 -4.82 -1.99 3.51
CA LYS A 81 -4.07 -1.40 2.38
C LYS A 81 -3.10 -0.30 2.83
N SER A 82 -3.56 0.61 3.70
CA SER A 82 -2.72 1.72 4.17
C SER A 82 -1.65 1.27 5.17
N PHE A 83 -1.89 0.17 5.91
CA PHE A 83 -0.91 -0.47 6.76
C PHE A 83 0.22 -1.08 5.92
N GLU A 84 -0.09 -1.95 4.97
CA GLU A 84 0.91 -2.61 4.11
C GLU A 84 1.69 -1.60 3.25
N ASN A 85 1.01 -0.66 2.60
CA ASN A 85 1.66 0.37 1.78
C ASN A 85 2.50 1.34 2.62
N GLY A 86 2.03 1.67 3.83
CA GLY A 86 2.79 2.51 4.74
C GLY A 86 4.02 1.78 5.32
N MET A 87 3.95 0.47 5.54
CA MET A 87 5.14 -0.34 5.89
C MET A 87 6.17 -0.32 4.77
N LEU A 88 5.74 -0.47 3.50
CA LEU A 88 6.65 -0.34 2.35
C LEU A 88 7.27 1.07 2.30
N SER A 89 6.47 2.10 2.54
CA SER A 89 6.95 3.50 2.56
C SER A 89 7.98 3.75 3.66
N VAL A 90 7.78 3.20 4.86
CA VAL A 90 8.77 3.26 5.95
C VAL A 90 10.02 2.47 5.58
N SER A 91 9.87 1.28 5.00
CA SER A 91 10.97 0.42 4.61
C SER A 91 11.85 1.06 3.53
N LYS A 92 11.26 1.74 2.54
CA LYS A 92 11.99 2.48 1.49
C LYS A 92 12.90 3.58 2.05
N LYS A 93 12.66 4.08 3.28
CA LYS A 93 13.56 5.03 3.97
C LYS A 93 14.86 4.39 4.47
N VAL A 94 14.90 3.06 4.62
CA VAL A 94 16.03 2.31 5.21
C VAL A 94 16.63 1.31 4.21
N PHE A 95 15.78 0.58 3.50
CA PHE A 95 16.12 -0.45 2.53
C PHE A 95 15.83 0.07 1.12
N SER A 96 16.81 0.63 0.42
CA SER A 96 16.58 1.18 -0.92
C SER A 96 16.14 0.11 -1.93
N THR A 97 15.15 0.40 -2.78
CA THR A 97 14.67 -0.47 -3.87
C THR A 97 15.78 -0.85 -4.86
N LYS A 98 16.86 -0.06 -4.94
CA LYS A 98 18.02 -0.35 -5.80
C LYS A 98 18.98 -1.40 -5.23
N LYS A 99 18.88 -1.71 -3.94
CA LYS A 99 19.82 -2.57 -3.21
C LYS A 99 19.17 -3.80 -2.59
N TYR A 100 17.87 -3.75 -2.38
CA TYR A 100 17.11 -4.77 -1.68
C TYR A 100 15.98 -5.29 -2.55
N VAL A 101 15.69 -6.58 -2.38
CA VAL A 101 14.55 -7.30 -2.95
C VAL A 101 13.55 -7.53 -1.82
N PHE A 102 12.27 -7.35 -2.11
CA PHE A 102 11.20 -7.62 -1.17
C PHE A 102 10.86 -9.10 -1.13
N GLN A 103 10.74 -9.64 0.08
CA GLN A 103 10.22 -10.96 0.34
C GLN A 103 9.15 -10.85 1.41
N GLU A 104 8.04 -11.54 1.19
CA GLU A 104 6.97 -11.67 2.19
C GLU A 104 7.51 -12.30 3.47
N GLY A 105 6.99 -11.92 4.65
CA GLY A 105 7.52 -12.36 5.94
C GLY A 105 7.64 -13.87 6.12
N GLN A 106 8.86 -14.35 6.36
CA GLN A 106 9.18 -15.78 6.49
C GLN A 106 9.54 -16.26 7.89
N TYR A 107 9.64 -15.37 8.88
CA TYR A 107 10.13 -15.72 10.23
C TYR A 107 9.02 -15.74 11.28
N LEU A 108 7.88 -15.12 11.01
CA LEU A 108 6.66 -15.18 11.81
C LEU A 108 5.59 -16.03 11.11
N SER A 109 5.27 -17.19 11.68
CA SER A 109 4.17 -18.03 11.19
C SER A 109 2.81 -17.49 11.62
N SER A 110 1.75 -17.88 10.91
CA SER A 110 0.35 -17.55 11.25
C SER A 110 0.03 -17.80 12.73
N THR A 111 0.37 -18.99 13.24
CA THR A 111 0.17 -19.36 14.65
C THR A 111 0.95 -18.45 15.61
N THR A 112 2.18 -18.07 15.26
CA THR A 112 2.98 -17.16 16.08
C THR A 112 2.34 -15.78 16.16
N VAL A 113 1.93 -15.24 15.01
CA VAL A 113 1.29 -13.92 14.92
C VAL A 113 -0.04 -13.92 15.66
N GLN A 114 -0.91 -14.91 15.44
CA GLN A 114 -2.19 -15.04 16.15
C GLN A 114 -2.00 -15.10 17.68
N ASN A 115 -1.07 -15.95 18.15
CA ASN A 115 -0.76 -16.02 19.58
C ASN A 115 -0.23 -14.69 20.14
N TRP A 116 0.52 -13.92 19.36
CA TRP A 116 1.00 -12.61 19.80
C TRP A 116 -0.11 -11.56 19.79
N LEU A 117 -1.04 -11.62 18.86
CA LEU A 117 -2.20 -10.71 18.79
C LEU A 117 -3.24 -11.01 19.86
N ASP A 118 -3.30 -12.24 20.37
CA ASP A 118 -4.20 -12.59 21.46
C ASP A 118 -3.87 -11.90 22.80
N ARG A 119 -4.84 -11.96 23.71
CA ARG A 119 -4.64 -11.52 25.10
C ARG A 119 -3.65 -12.43 25.82
N LYS A 120 -2.82 -11.82 26.65
CA LYS A 120 -2.03 -12.55 27.63
C LYS A 120 -2.96 -13.28 28.60
N SER A 121 -2.72 -14.56 28.79
CA SER A 121 -3.50 -15.41 29.70
C SER A 121 -2.63 -16.54 30.25
N LYS A 122 -3.22 -17.42 31.07
CA LYS A 122 -2.52 -18.63 31.55
C LYS A 122 -2.22 -19.59 30.39
N SER A 123 -3.14 -19.71 29.42
CA SER A 123 -2.98 -20.57 28.23
C SER A 123 -2.16 -19.92 27.12
N ASN A 124 -2.09 -18.59 27.07
CA ASN A 124 -1.26 -17.85 26.13
C ASN A 124 -0.41 -16.81 26.86
N THR A 125 0.77 -17.23 27.31
CA THR A 125 1.72 -16.35 28.00
C THR A 125 2.42 -15.37 27.06
N THR A 126 2.32 -15.58 25.76
CA THR A 126 2.96 -14.77 24.71
C THR A 126 2.08 -13.67 24.13
N GLY A 127 0.78 -13.63 24.47
CA GLY A 127 -0.13 -12.57 24.07
C GLY A 127 0.42 -11.18 24.37
N LEU A 128 0.39 -10.30 23.38
CA LEU A 128 0.83 -8.91 23.50
C LEU A 128 -0.30 -8.00 23.96
N ASN A 129 -1.56 -8.41 23.83
CA ASN A 129 -2.70 -7.67 24.35
C ASN A 129 -2.91 -7.93 25.85
N PRO A 130 -3.52 -7.00 26.59
CA PRO A 130 -3.63 -7.10 28.03
C PRO A 130 -4.57 -8.24 28.44
N THR A 131 -4.28 -8.85 29.59
CA THR A 131 -5.15 -9.85 30.21
C THR A 131 -6.57 -9.29 30.37
N ASP A 132 -7.57 -10.11 30.09
CA ASP A 132 -8.96 -9.74 30.35
C ASP A 132 -9.18 -9.52 31.85
N ASN A 133 -9.75 -8.37 32.21
CA ASN A 133 -10.07 -8.04 33.59
C ASN A 133 -11.54 -8.32 33.94
N GLY A 134 -12.30 -8.94 33.03
CA GLY A 134 -13.70 -9.31 33.21
C GLY A 134 -14.69 -8.14 33.14
N SER A 135 -14.20 -6.90 33.03
CA SER A 135 -15.08 -5.73 32.93
C SER A 135 -15.70 -5.64 31.55
N LYS A 136 -17.01 -5.40 31.51
CA LYS A 136 -17.75 -5.12 30.27
C LYS A 136 -17.97 -3.64 30.02
N SER A 137 -17.51 -2.76 30.91
CA SER A 137 -17.63 -1.31 30.77
C SER A 137 -16.56 -0.79 29.81
N ALA A 138 -16.96 0.02 28.82
CA ALA A 138 -16.07 0.58 27.81
C ALA A 138 -14.89 1.37 28.40
N THR A 139 -15.06 1.97 29.58
CA THR A 139 -14.06 2.81 30.25
C THR A 139 -13.21 2.07 31.29
N LYS A 140 -13.60 0.85 31.70
CA LYS A 140 -12.91 0.09 32.76
C LYS A 140 -12.27 -1.20 32.26
N ARG A 141 -12.68 -1.70 31.10
CA ARG A 141 -12.12 -2.91 30.51
C ARG A 141 -10.72 -2.68 29.96
N ASN A 142 -9.94 -3.76 29.88
CA ASN A 142 -8.68 -3.76 29.16
C ASN A 142 -8.95 -3.97 27.66
N PRO A 143 -8.77 -2.97 26.78
CA PRO A 143 -9.06 -3.14 25.36
C PRO A 143 -8.02 -3.99 24.63
N ILE A 144 -8.36 -4.43 23.43
CA ILE A 144 -7.42 -4.93 22.43
C ILE A 144 -6.71 -3.70 21.85
N TYR A 145 -5.45 -3.52 22.21
CA TYR A 145 -4.62 -2.44 21.71
C TYR A 145 -4.02 -2.79 20.34
N ILE A 146 -3.44 -3.97 20.19
CA ILE A 146 -2.76 -4.39 18.95
C ILE A 146 -3.70 -5.24 18.13
N GLN A 147 -4.09 -4.76 16.96
CA GLN A 147 -5.01 -5.49 16.06
C GLN A 147 -4.26 -6.35 15.05
N ALA A 148 -3.13 -5.87 14.56
CA ALA A 148 -2.36 -6.56 13.53
C ALA A 148 -0.85 -6.41 13.74
N LEU A 149 -0.13 -7.42 13.27
CA LEU A 149 1.32 -7.48 13.29
C LEU A 149 1.79 -8.20 12.03
N GLU A 150 2.68 -7.55 11.29
CA GLU A 150 3.13 -8.04 10.00
C GLU A 150 4.63 -7.89 9.82
N GLU A 151 5.22 -8.78 9.01
CA GLU A 151 6.64 -8.87 8.72
C GLU A 151 6.88 -8.71 7.22
N GLN A 152 7.86 -7.86 6.87
CA GLN A 152 8.41 -7.73 5.53
C GLN A 152 9.91 -7.99 5.57
N ASP A 153 10.39 -8.89 4.73
CA ASP A 153 11.79 -9.28 4.65
C ASP A 153 12.46 -8.56 3.47
N TYR A 154 13.67 -8.02 3.71
CA TYR A 154 14.45 -7.29 2.71
C TYR A 154 15.74 -8.05 2.42
N MET A 155 15.81 -8.63 1.23
CA MET A 155 16.88 -9.51 0.80
C MET A 155 17.94 -8.74 0.01
N THR A 156 19.19 -9.14 0.14
CA THR A 156 20.30 -8.67 -0.72
C THR A 156 20.71 -9.80 -1.65
N GLN A 157 21.08 -9.47 -2.88
CA GLN A 157 21.50 -10.45 -3.88
C GLN A 157 23.02 -10.39 -4.10
N LYS A 158 23.68 -11.55 -4.00
CA LYS A 158 25.07 -11.73 -4.41
C LYS A 158 25.22 -13.05 -5.15
N ASN A 159 25.79 -13.02 -6.36
CA ASN A 159 26.00 -14.21 -7.20
C ASN A 159 24.73 -15.08 -7.33
N ASN A 160 23.57 -14.44 -7.59
CA ASN A 160 22.25 -15.08 -7.70
C ASN A 160 21.78 -15.83 -6.44
N LYS A 161 22.33 -15.50 -5.27
CA LYS A 161 21.85 -15.98 -3.97
C LYS A 161 21.30 -14.83 -3.16
N LEU A 162 20.10 -15.02 -2.62
CA LEU A 162 19.46 -14.07 -1.71
C LEU A 162 19.92 -14.33 -0.27
N SER A 163 20.26 -13.25 0.43
CA SER A 163 20.58 -13.26 1.86
C SER A 163 19.76 -12.20 2.57
N LEU A 164 19.21 -12.52 3.74
CA LEU A 164 18.43 -11.55 4.52
C LEU A 164 19.32 -10.35 4.89
N GLY A 165 18.92 -9.16 4.44
CA GLY A 165 19.63 -7.91 4.70
C GLY A 165 18.92 -7.02 5.72
N GLY A 166 17.64 -7.25 5.99
CA GLY A 166 16.87 -6.52 7.00
C GLY A 166 15.43 -6.98 7.07
N VAL A 167 14.72 -6.55 8.11
CA VAL A 167 13.31 -6.85 8.34
C VAL A 167 12.58 -5.57 8.75
N THR A 168 11.35 -5.39 8.28
CA THR A 168 10.41 -4.40 8.82
C THR A 168 9.25 -5.11 9.49
N ILE A 169 8.91 -4.68 10.70
CA ILE A 169 7.75 -5.15 11.46
C ILE A 169 6.75 -4.00 11.60
N GLY A 170 5.52 -4.23 11.16
CA GLY A 170 4.40 -3.33 11.41
C GLY A 170 3.66 -3.77 12.66
N ILE A 171 3.28 -2.81 13.51
CA ILE A 171 2.39 -3.03 14.66
C ILE A 171 1.21 -2.07 14.52
N ALA A 172 0.05 -2.60 14.19
CA ALA A 172 -1.19 -1.84 14.05
C ALA A 172 -1.94 -1.80 15.39
N VAL A 173 -2.23 -0.59 15.87
CA VAL A 173 -2.99 -0.36 17.10
C VAL A 173 -4.36 0.25 16.84
N ASN A 174 -5.35 -0.21 17.58
CA ASN A 174 -6.72 0.28 17.49
C ASN A 174 -6.83 1.74 17.94
N SER A 175 -7.60 2.51 17.19
CA SER A 175 -8.18 3.78 17.67
C SER A 175 -9.49 3.55 18.40
N VAL A 176 -10.25 2.54 17.98
CA VAL A 176 -11.48 2.05 18.60
C VAL A 176 -11.39 0.53 18.66
N ASP A 177 -11.58 -0.04 19.85
CA ASP A 177 -11.70 -1.48 20.04
C ASP A 177 -13.19 -1.86 20.10
N TYR A 178 -13.63 -2.65 19.13
CA TYR A 178 -15.01 -3.09 18.98
C TYR A 178 -15.23 -4.43 19.69
N TYR A 179 -16.22 -4.51 20.57
CA TYR A 179 -16.47 -5.71 21.36
C TYR A 179 -17.95 -6.00 21.59
N LYS A 180 -18.28 -7.26 21.85
CA LYS A 180 -19.64 -7.68 22.22
C LYS A 180 -19.67 -8.17 23.67
N LYS A 181 -20.74 -7.86 24.41
CA LYS A 181 -20.93 -8.29 25.80
C LYS A 181 -21.51 -9.69 25.93
N THR A 182 -22.20 -10.15 24.90
CA THR A 182 -22.86 -11.45 24.76
C THR A 182 -22.71 -11.90 23.31
N GLN A 183 -22.75 -13.22 23.08
CA GLN A 183 -22.72 -13.78 21.74
C GLN A 183 -23.94 -13.26 20.95
N TYR A 184 -23.71 -12.81 19.71
CA TYR A 184 -24.72 -12.19 18.82
C TYR A 184 -25.36 -10.88 19.33
N GLY A 185 -24.87 -10.28 20.41
CA GLY A 185 -25.37 -9.00 20.90
C GLY A 185 -24.88 -7.78 20.10
N ALA A 186 -25.28 -6.60 20.57
CA ALA A 186 -24.82 -5.30 20.05
C ALA A 186 -23.30 -5.15 20.18
N THR A 187 -22.72 -4.41 19.22
CA THR A 187 -21.32 -4.00 19.23
C THR A 187 -21.16 -2.75 20.07
N TYR A 188 -20.21 -2.78 21.00
CA TYR A 188 -19.79 -1.66 21.85
C TYR A 188 -18.38 -1.24 21.47
N GLU A 189 -18.01 -0.02 21.88
CA GLU A 189 -16.74 0.59 21.54
C GLU A 189 -15.97 1.02 22.78
N THR A 190 -14.67 0.69 22.81
CA THR A 190 -13.71 1.37 23.69
C THR A 190 -12.81 2.25 22.83
N LYS A 191 -12.89 3.57 23.02
CA LYS A 191 -11.99 4.53 22.36
C LYS A 191 -10.61 4.50 23.03
N ILE A 192 -9.57 4.41 22.22
CA ILE A 192 -8.17 4.43 22.65
C ILE A 192 -7.55 5.72 22.12
N THR A 193 -7.07 6.60 23.00
CA THR A 193 -6.41 7.84 22.55
C THR A 193 -5.12 7.53 21.79
N GLN A 194 -4.68 8.46 20.93
CA GLN A 194 -3.41 8.28 20.20
C GLN A 194 -2.24 8.04 21.16
N ALA A 195 -2.14 8.82 22.25
CA ALA A 195 -1.08 8.69 23.23
C ALA A 195 -1.08 7.31 23.93
N GLN A 196 -2.26 6.80 24.32
CA GLN A 196 -2.38 5.47 24.92
C GLN A 196 -1.97 4.36 23.94
N GLY A 197 -2.50 4.41 22.71
CA GLY A 197 -2.18 3.41 21.69
C GLY A 197 -0.70 3.41 21.32
N GLU A 198 -0.10 4.59 21.15
CA GLU A 198 1.33 4.73 20.84
C GLU A 198 2.20 4.23 21.99
N ALA A 199 1.91 4.60 23.24
CA ALA A 199 2.65 4.13 24.40
C ALA A 199 2.60 2.59 24.53
N TYR A 200 1.41 2.00 24.32
CA TYR A 200 1.24 0.55 24.34
C TYR A 200 2.04 -0.13 23.22
N ALA A 201 1.96 0.39 21.99
CA ALA A 201 2.69 -0.13 20.84
C ALA A 201 4.20 -0.10 21.06
N LYS A 202 4.74 0.99 21.65
CA LYS A 202 6.18 1.11 21.94
C LYS A 202 6.66 0.09 22.99
N SER A 203 5.82 -0.21 23.98
CA SER A 203 6.09 -1.28 24.96
C SER A 203 6.07 -2.66 24.29
N ALA A 204 5.06 -2.94 23.48
CA ALA A 204 4.94 -4.18 22.72
C ALA A 204 6.11 -4.35 21.72
N ALA A 205 6.53 -3.29 21.04
CA ALA A 205 7.66 -3.29 20.11
C ALA A 205 8.96 -3.76 20.76
N ASN A 206 9.23 -3.38 22.01
CA ASN A 206 10.38 -3.89 22.76
C ASN A 206 10.29 -5.40 22.99
N THR A 207 9.09 -5.90 23.30
CA THR A 207 8.85 -7.34 23.47
C THR A 207 9.01 -8.09 22.16
N VAL A 208 8.44 -7.57 21.07
CA VAL A 208 8.56 -8.11 19.71
C VAL A 208 10.02 -8.16 19.28
N LEU A 209 10.79 -7.07 19.45
CA LEU A 209 12.22 -7.03 19.10
C LEU A 209 13.01 -8.12 19.85
N LYS A 210 12.80 -8.26 21.16
CA LYS A 210 13.45 -9.31 21.97
C LYS A 210 13.15 -10.71 21.43
N ARG A 211 11.89 -11.00 21.13
CA ARG A 211 11.47 -12.31 20.58
C ARG A 211 12.07 -12.56 19.20
N LEU A 212 12.11 -11.55 18.32
CA LEU A 212 12.74 -11.68 17.00
C LEU A 212 14.23 -11.98 17.13
N ARG A 213 14.95 -11.32 18.05
CA ARG A 213 16.39 -11.56 18.30
C ARG A 213 16.70 -12.97 18.84
N GLN A 214 15.71 -13.71 19.34
CA GLN A 214 15.89 -15.11 19.70
C GLN A 214 15.99 -16.03 18.47
N LYS A 215 15.49 -15.61 17.31
CA LYS A 215 15.61 -16.36 16.05
C LYS A 215 17.01 -16.16 15.47
N SER A 216 17.72 -17.26 15.20
CA SER A 216 19.11 -17.25 14.73
C SER A 216 19.32 -16.38 13.49
N ALA A 217 18.44 -16.50 12.50
CA ALA A 217 18.48 -15.71 11.25
C ALA A 217 18.32 -14.20 11.47
N LEU A 218 17.67 -13.80 12.56
CA LEU A 218 17.36 -12.40 12.84
C LEU A 218 18.31 -11.78 13.87
N LYS A 219 19.34 -12.47 14.37
CA LYS A 219 20.25 -11.92 15.40
C LYS A 219 20.99 -10.67 14.91
N ASN A 220 21.48 -10.71 13.66
CA ASN A 220 22.48 -9.77 13.16
C ASN A 220 21.99 -8.88 12.00
N VAL A 221 20.69 -8.86 11.73
CA VAL A 221 20.10 -7.99 10.70
C VAL A 221 19.46 -6.74 11.31
N PRO A 222 19.47 -5.59 10.63
CA PRO A 222 18.68 -4.44 11.07
C PRO A 222 17.18 -4.81 11.09
N ILE A 223 16.47 -4.40 12.15
CA ILE A 223 15.03 -4.56 12.27
C ILE A 223 14.40 -3.19 12.41
N VAL A 224 13.59 -2.81 11.44
CA VAL A 224 12.73 -1.63 11.49
C VAL A 224 11.42 -2.03 12.16
N ILE A 225 10.92 -1.22 13.10
CA ILE A 225 9.59 -1.40 13.70
C ILE A 225 8.79 -0.12 13.49
N ALA A 226 7.61 -0.24 12.89
CA ALA A 226 6.74 0.88 12.55
C ALA A 226 5.39 0.71 13.27
N VAL A 227 4.91 1.78 13.91
CA VAL A 227 3.64 1.79 14.63
C VAL A 227 2.59 2.47 13.77
N TYR A 228 1.53 1.74 13.47
CA TYR A 228 0.38 2.18 12.72
C TYR A 228 -0.82 2.34 13.63
N ARG A 229 -1.59 3.41 13.44
CA ARG A 229 -2.84 3.63 14.16
C ARG A 229 -4.00 3.41 13.20
N GLN A 230 -4.84 2.43 13.50
CA GLN A 230 -6.02 2.08 12.73
C GLN A 230 -7.04 3.22 12.72
N ALA A 231 -7.73 3.41 11.59
CA ALA A 231 -8.99 4.14 11.56
C ALA A 231 -10.14 3.28 12.10
N SER A 232 -11.27 3.91 12.43
CA SER A 232 -12.50 3.22 12.83
C SER A 232 -13.12 2.43 11.66
N ASN A 233 -14.03 1.51 11.97
CA ASN A 233 -14.67 0.65 10.96
C ASN A 233 -15.55 1.43 9.97
N ASP A 234 -16.07 2.59 10.37
CA ASP A 234 -16.89 3.50 9.56
C ASP A 234 -16.06 4.52 8.76
N SER A 235 -14.73 4.52 8.91
CA SER A 235 -13.85 5.45 8.21
C SER A 235 -13.75 5.14 6.72
N LEU A 236 -13.90 6.16 5.88
CA LEU A 236 -13.74 6.09 4.43
C LEU A 236 -12.28 6.12 3.95
N ILE A 237 -11.34 6.16 4.89
CA ILE A 237 -9.89 6.14 4.69
C ILE A 237 -9.24 5.26 5.74
N GLY A 238 -8.09 4.71 5.40
CA GLY A 238 -7.28 3.98 6.35
C GLY A 238 -6.63 4.90 7.38
N GLY A 239 -6.21 4.31 8.49
CA GLY A 239 -5.38 4.95 9.50
C GLY A 239 -3.99 5.35 9.00
N ASN A 240 -3.10 5.70 9.93
CA ASN A 240 -1.80 6.28 9.59
C ASN A 240 -0.67 5.83 10.52
N PHE A 241 0.56 5.83 9.99
CA PHE A 241 1.75 5.58 10.79
C PHE A 241 2.07 6.75 11.71
N LEU A 242 2.41 6.45 12.96
CA LEU A 242 2.74 7.44 13.99
C LEU A 242 4.25 7.63 14.15
N VAL A 243 4.97 6.52 14.22
CA VAL A 243 6.40 6.50 14.53
C VAL A 243 7.05 5.27 13.90
N TYR A 244 8.36 5.32 13.69
CA TYR A 244 9.17 4.14 13.41
C TYR A 244 10.50 4.16 14.17
N SER A 245 11.11 3.01 14.35
CA SER A 245 12.45 2.84 14.90
C SER A 245 13.29 1.97 13.96
N THR A 246 14.57 2.30 13.81
CA THR A 246 15.56 1.45 13.15
C THR A 246 16.49 0.84 14.20
N ASN A 247 16.38 -0.45 14.44
CA ASN A 247 17.14 -1.17 15.46
C ASN A 247 18.31 -1.90 14.79
N LYS A 248 19.54 -1.53 15.15
CA LYS A 248 20.76 -2.12 14.58
C LYS A 248 20.89 -3.61 14.95
N ALA A 249 21.74 -4.32 14.21
CA ALA A 249 22.13 -5.70 14.50
C ALA A 249 22.45 -5.90 15.99
N GLY A 250 21.98 -7.00 16.58
CA GLY A 250 22.20 -7.33 17.99
C GLY A 250 21.41 -6.49 19.01
N SER A 251 20.78 -5.38 18.62
CA SER A 251 19.99 -4.55 19.55
C SER A 251 18.74 -5.31 20.01
N THR A 252 18.52 -5.41 21.33
CA THR A 252 17.40 -6.11 21.97
C THR A 252 16.40 -5.17 22.64
N SER A 253 16.61 -3.86 22.57
CA SER A 253 15.68 -2.83 23.03
C SER A 253 15.56 -1.72 22.00
N VAL A 254 14.40 -1.08 21.95
CA VAL A 254 14.13 0.06 21.08
C VAL A 254 14.59 1.33 21.77
N SER A 255 15.63 1.97 21.24
CA SER A 255 16.27 3.13 21.87
C SER A 255 15.76 4.49 21.38
N LYS A 256 15.35 4.60 20.11
CA LYS A 256 14.93 5.87 19.51
C LYS A 256 13.73 5.68 18.59
N TRP A 257 12.77 6.59 18.69
CA TRP A 257 11.64 6.67 17.79
C TRP A 257 11.74 7.92 16.92
N THR A 258 11.48 7.77 15.64
CA THR A 258 11.34 8.86 14.68
C THR A 258 9.86 9.08 14.40
N PRO A 259 9.32 10.29 14.63
CA PRO A 259 7.92 10.59 14.34
C PRO A 259 7.65 10.60 12.84
N LEU A 260 6.44 10.23 12.47
CA LEU A 260 5.90 10.29 11.11
C LEU A 260 4.70 11.24 11.12
N ASN A 261 4.70 12.22 10.23
CA ASN A 261 3.62 13.20 10.10
C ASN A 261 2.68 12.84 8.95
N VAL A 262 2.48 11.53 8.71
CA VAL A 262 1.63 11.04 7.64
C VAL A 262 0.18 11.06 8.08
N LYS A 263 -0.70 11.67 7.29
CA LYS A 263 -2.15 11.69 7.54
C LYS A 263 -2.93 11.52 6.24
N ASN A 264 -4.08 10.85 6.33
CA ASN A 264 -5.00 10.67 5.23
C ASN A 264 -6.22 11.59 5.42
N TYR A 265 -6.76 12.09 4.31
CA TYR A 265 -7.94 12.95 4.26
C TYR A 265 -8.86 12.49 3.12
N THR A 266 -10.16 12.72 3.26
CA THR A 266 -11.11 12.57 2.16
C THR A 266 -11.40 13.92 1.52
N PHE A 267 -11.47 13.96 0.19
CA PHE A 267 -12.05 15.08 -0.53
C PHE A 267 -13.36 14.67 -1.25
N PRO A 268 -14.39 15.54 -1.28
CA PRO A 268 -14.46 16.81 -0.56
C PRO A 268 -14.39 16.60 0.97
N LEU A 269 -13.92 17.62 1.69
CA LEU A 269 -13.82 17.53 3.15
C LEU A 269 -15.22 17.44 3.77
N SER A 270 -15.35 16.59 4.78
CA SER A 270 -16.57 16.55 5.60
C SER A 270 -16.74 17.85 6.38
N SER A 271 -17.99 18.19 6.72
CA SER A 271 -18.30 19.38 7.50
C SER A 271 -17.48 19.44 8.79
N GLY A 272 -16.85 20.59 9.07
CA GLY A 272 -16.00 20.81 10.23
C GLY A 272 -14.57 20.27 10.13
N GLN A 273 -14.19 19.60 9.03
CA GLN A 273 -12.79 19.24 8.79
C GLN A 273 -12.02 20.35 8.07
N SER A 274 -10.77 20.56 8.49
CA SER A 274 -9.84 21.48 7.84
C SER A 274 -8.83 20.72 6.99
N SER A 275 -8.55 21.26 5.81
CA SER A 275 -7.48 20.74 4.94
C SER A 275 -6.12 21.09 5.55
N PRO A 276 -5.10 20.21 5.45
CA PRO A 276 -3.70 20.60 5.65
C PRO A 276 -3.26 21.72 4.70
N ASN A 277 -3.88 21.80 3.52
CA ASN A 277 -3.61 22.78 2.48
C ASN A 277 -4.92 23.16 1.75
N SER A 278 -5.33 24.42 1.86
CA SER A 278 -6.57 24.93 1.24
C SER A 278 -6.52 24.94 -0.28
N ASN A 279 -5.34 25.07 -0.88
CA ASN A 279 -5.18 25.11 -2.34
C ASN A 279 -5.47 23.74 -2.95
N ASP A 280 -5.01 22.66 -2.32
CA ASP A 280 -5.27 21.29 -2.78
C ASP A 280 -6.77 20.95 -2.69
N ALA A 281 -7.42 21.35 -1.59
CA ALA A 281 -8.86 21.16 -1.43
C ALA A 281 -9.67 21.96 -2.47
N SER A 282 -9.27 23.21 -2.73
CA SER A 282 -9.91 24.06 -3.75
C SER A 282 -9.68 23.51 -5.16
N SER A 283 -8.47 23.03 -5.45
CA SER A 283 -8.09 22.38 -6.70
C SER A 283 -8.94 21.16 -6.99
N PHE A 284 -9.13 20.29 -5.98
CA PHE A 284 -10.03 19.14 -6.08
C PHE A 284 -11.49 19.56 -6.26
N SER A 285 -11.96 20.58 -5.54
CA SER A 285 -13.33 21.10 -5.68
C SER A 285 -13.60 21.60 -7.10
N ASN A 286 -12.65 22.33 -7.69
CA ASN A 286 -12.72 22.79 -9.07
C ASN A 286 -12.72 21.62 -10.06
N PHE A 287 -11.81 20.64 -9.88
CA PHE A 287 -11.81 19.41 -10.68
C PHE A 287 -13.17 18.71 -10.63
N LYS A 288 -13.68 18.46 -9.42
CA LYS A 288 -14.98 17.82 -9.17
C LYS A 288 -16.11 18.56 -9.89
N SER A 289 -16.19 19.89 -9.75
CA SER A 289 -17.24 20.69 -10.39
C SER A 289 -17.19 20.61 -11.91
N GLN A 290 -16.00 20.62 -12.52
CA GLN A 290 -15.89 20.50 -13.98
C GLN A 290 -16.30 19.12 -14.48
N VAL A 291 -15.93 18.06 -13.76
CA VAL A 291 -16.35 16.69 -14.07
C VAL A 291 -17.87 16.54 -13.96
N GLU A 292 -18.46 17.05 -12.88
CA GLU A 292 -19.92 17.00 -12.64
C GLU A 292 -20.72 17.78 -13.68
N ASN A 293 -20.19 18.88 -14.20
CA ASN A 293 -20.84 19.66 -15.24
C ASN A 293 -20.72 19.04 -16.64
N PHE A 294 -19.70 18.21 -16.88
CA PHE A 294 -19.46 17.64 -18.20
C PHE A 294 -20.35 16.43 -18.50
N PHE A 295 -20.59 15.56 -17.51
CA PHE A 295 -21.29 14.29 -17.73
C PHE A 295 -22.54 14.19 -16.84
N PRO A 296 -23.73 13.90 -17.41
CA PRO A 296 -24.93 13.69 -16.62
C PRO A 296 -24.79 12.42 -15.76
N ASN A 297 -25.51 12.34 -14.63
CA ASN A 297 -25.60 11.13 -13.80
C ASN A 297 -24.28 10.62 -13.19
N LEU A 298 -23.43 11.52 -12.72
CA LEU A 298 -22.31 11.16 -11.84
C LEU A 298 -22.83 10.78 -10.45
N SER A 299 -22.56 9.54 -10.03
CA SER A 299 -22.91 9.03 -8.70
C SER A 299 -21.98 9.58 -7.61
N GLY A 300 -20.77 10.01 -7.97
CA GLY A 300 -19.89 10.75 -7.08
C GLY A 300 -18.46 10.90 -7.58
N VAL A 301 -17.82 12.00 -7.18
CA VAL A 301 -16.39 12.26 -7.36
C VAL A 301 -15.78 12.50 -5.98
N THR A 302 -14.97 11.56 -5.52
CA THR A 302 -14.31 11.62 -4.20
C THR A 302 -12.82 11.35 -4.35
N ALA A 303 -12.03 11.71 -3.33
CA ALA A 303 -10.63 11.35 -3.29
C ALA A 303 -10.16 11.00 -1.88
N GLN A 304 -9.14 10.15 -1.83
CA GLN A 304 -8.29 9.96 -0.65
C GLN A 304 -6.97 10.68 -0.91
N ALA A 305 -6.60 11.61 -0.05
CA ALA A 305 -5.38 12.40 -0.14
C ALA A 305 -4.48 12.10 1.06
N GLN A 306 -3.23 11.72 0.80
CA GLN A 306 -2.24 11.51 1.86
C GLN A 306 -1.31 12.72 1.93
N TYR A 307 -1.01 13.17 3.14
CA TYR A 307 -0.11 14.27 3.45
C TYR A 307 1.06 13.81 4.30
N ASP A 308 2.25 14.34 4.06
CA ASP A 308 3.38 14.32 4.99
C ASP A 308 3.58 15.74 5.53
N GLY A 309 3.17 15.97 6.77
CA GLY A 309 3.05 17.31 7.34
C GLY A 309 1.96 18.11 6.61
N LYS A 310 2.36 19.18 5.92
CA LYS A 310 1.46 20.04 5.12
C LYS A 310 1.59 19.79 3.61
N SER A 311 2.49 18.92 3.19
CA SER A 311 2.74 18.63 1.79
C SER A 311 1.91 17.43 1.34
N LEU A 312 1.17 17.58 0.24
CA LEU A 312 0.48 16.47 -0.40
C LEU A 312 1.52 15.45 -0.87
N ALA A 313 1.32 14.18 -0.49
CA ALA A 313 2.18 13.07 -0.84
C ALA A 313 1.62 12.27 -2.03
N GLY A 314 0.30 12.23 -2.18
CA GLY A 314 -0.39 11.56 -3.27
C GLY A 314 -1.92 11.64 -3.14
N MET A 315 -2.63 11.33 -4.22
CA MET A 315 -4.08 11.37 -4.26
C MET A 315 -4.66 10.22 -5.09
N HIS A 316 -5.65 9.52 -4.54
CA HIS A 316 -6.47 8.55 -5.26
C HIS A 316 -7.88 9.11 -5.43
N VAL A 317 -8.26 9.42 -6.66
CA VAL A 317 -9.58 9.91 -7.02
C VAL A 317 -10.45 8.74 -7.47
N ASN A 318 -11.67 8.64 -6.95
CA ASN A 318 -12.67 7.68 -7.36
C ASN A 318 -13.86 8.42 -7.97
N ILE A 319 -14.20 8.04 -9.20
CA ILE A 319 -15.33 8.56 -9.95
C ILE A 319 -16.27 7.40 -10.22
N THR A 320 -17.52 7.52 -9.79
CA THR A 320 -18.57 6.53 -10.08
C THR A 320 -19.65 7.17 -10.93
N THR A 321 -20.00 6.52 -12.04
CA THR A 321 -21.04 7.01 -12.97
C THR A 321 -21.70 5.85 -13.71
N GLN A 322 -22.86 6.13 -14.32
CA GLN A 322 -23.56 5.21 -15.20
C GLN A 322 -23.28 5.59 -16.64
N PHE A 323 -22.62 4.69 -17.36
CA PHE A 323 -22.41 4.83 -18.80
C PHE A 323 -23.43 3.98 -19.56
N TYR A 324 -23.88 4.50 -20.69
CA TYR A 324 -24.80 3.83 -21.60
C TYR A 324 -24.12 3.40 -22.91
N SER A 325 -22.86 3.80 -23.15
CA SER A 325 -22.09 3.36 -24.32
C SER A 325 -20.58 3.39 -24.12
N GLN A 326 -19.84 2.60 -24.90
CA GLN A 326 -18.38 2.64 -24.91
C GLN A 326 -17.82 4.01 -25.32
N THR A 327 -18.49 4.67 -26.27
CA THR A 327 -18.11 6.00 -26.74
C THR A 327 -18.22 7.06 -25.64
N GLU A 328 -19.17 6.93 -24.71
CA GLU A 328 -19.22 7.81 -23.54
C GLU A 328 -18.01 7.60 -22.63
N ILE A 329 -17.63 6.35 -22.35
CA ILE A 329 -16.46 6.03 -21.52
C ILE A 329 -15.19 6.63 -22.12
N ILE A 330 -15.00 6.46 -23.44
CA ILE A 330 -13.82 6.99 -24.15
C ILE A 330 -13.76 8.52 -24.05
N ASN A 331 -14.84 9.20 -24.42
CA ASN A 331 -14.87 10.67 -24.41
C ASN A 331 -14.77 11.24 -22.98
N PHE A 332 -15.41 10.60 -22.00
CA PHE A 332 -15.29 10.97 -20.59
C PHE A 332 -13.85 10.83 -20.09
N THR A 333 -13.17 9.73 -20.43
CA THR A 333 -11.77 9.50 -20.04
C THR A 333 -10.84 10.54 -20.66
N GLN A 334 -11.03 10.89 -21.94
CA GLN A 334 -10.27 11.95 -22.60
C GLN A 334 -10.50 13.31 -21.93
N TYR A 335 -11.76 13.65 -21.61
CA TYR A 335 -12.08 14.87 -20.89
C TYR A 335 -11.43 14.90 -19.51
N LEU A 336 -11.53 13.81 -18.74
CA LEU A 336 -10.88 13.68 -17.44
C LEU A 336 -9.39 13.95 -17.51
N GLN A 337 -8.70 13.48 -18.55
CA GLN A 337 -7.26 13.72 -18.71
C GLN A 337 -6.95 15.22 -18.81
N THR A 338 -7.73 15.96 -19.60
CA THR A 338 -7.55 17.41 -19.74
C THR A 338 -7.90 18.17 -18.46
N THR A 339 -8.99 17.79 -17.80
CA THR A 339 -9.49 18.43 -16.58
C THR A 339 -8.56 18.14 -15.39
N ALA A 340 -8.11 16.89 -15.22
CA ALA A 340 -7.14 16.51 -14.20
C ALA A 340 -5.81 17.26 -14.38
N GLN A 341 -5.34 17.38 -15.63
CA GLN A 341 -4.11 18.12 -15.92
C GLN A 341 -4.21 19.62 -15.55
N LYS A 342 -5.39 20.21 -15.74
CA LYS A 342 -5.63 21.64 -15.49
C LYS A 342 -5.86 21.97 -14.02
N TYR A 343 -6.59 21.12 -13.29
CA TYR A 343 -7.08 21.45 -11.96
C TYR A 343 -6.39 20.70 -10.82
N LEU A 344 -5.87 19.48 -11.02
CA LEU A 344 -5.27 18.71 -9.92
C LEU A 344 -3.80 19.08 -9.66
N PRO A 345 -3.34 19.07 -8.39
CA PRO A 345 -1.98 19.46 -8.02
C PRO A 345 -0.89 18.67 -8.75
N SER A 346 0.14 19.34 -9.28
CA SER A 346 1.29 18.71 -9.94
C SER A 346 2.38 18.24 -8.97
N GLY A 347 3.31 17.40 -9.44
CA GLY A 347 4.51 17.01 -8.68
C GLY A 347 4.31 15.87 -7.67
N VAL A 348 3.08 15.37 -7.57
CA VAL A 348 2.71 14.23 -6.72
C VAL A 348 2.05 13.14 -7.57
N PRO A 349 2.15 11.86 -7.17
CA PRO A 349 1.42 10.80 -7.82
C PRO A 349 -0.10 10.98 -7.64
N ILE A 350 -0.84 10.83 -8.74
CA ILE A 350 -2.30 10.87 -8.73
C ILE A 350 -2.84 9.73 -9.59
N ASP A 351 -3.70 8.91 -9.00
CA ASP A 351 -4.47 7.90 -9.72
C ASP A 351 -5.95 8.25 -9.69
N ILE A 352 -6.62 8.09 -10.83
CA ILE A 352 -8.05 8.33 -11.00
C ILE A 352 -8.67 7.04 -11.50
N THR A 353 -9.55 6.45 -10.71
CA THR A 353 -10.31 5.25 -11.08
C THR A 353 -11.72 5.67 -11.48
N VAL A 354 -12.17 5.23 -12.65
CA VAL A 354 -13.53 5.45 -13.13
C VAL A 354 -14.26 4.12 -13.14
N SER A 355 -15.35 4.02 -12.40
CA SER A 355 -16.15 2.81 -12.25
C SER A 355 -17.61 3.04 -12.57
N SER A 356 -18.28 1.98 -13.02
CA SER A 356 -19.73 1.87 -13.11
C SER A 356 -20.24 0.75 -12.19
N THR A 357 -21.53 0.42 -12.27
CA THR A 357 -22.11 -0.75 -11.61
C THR A 357 -21.48 -2.07 -12.06
N ASP A 358 -20.90 -2.11 -13.26
CA ASP A 358 -20.35 -3.33 -13.87
C ASP A 358 -18.86 -3.52 -13.57
N GLY A 359 -18.22 -2.54 -12.92
CA GLY A 359 -16.82 -2.57 -12.56
C GLY A 359 -16.04 -1.35 -13.07
N ILE A 360 -14.71 -1.48 -13.10
CA ILE A 360 -13.81 -0.42 -13.53
C ILE A 360 -13.89 -0.28 -15.06
N GLN A 361 -14.13 0.93 -15.53
CA GLN A 361 -14.34 1.26 -16.95
C GLN A 361 -13.09 1.93 -17.57
N SER A 362 -12.39 2.74 -16.79
CA SER A 362 -11.13 3.36 -17.19
C SER A 362 -10.30 3.78 -15.99
N PHE A 363 -9.03 4.09 -16.25
CA PHE A 363 -8.17 4.74 -15.27
C PHE A 363 -7.31 5.83 -15.90
N LEU A 364 -6.88 6.76 -15.06
CA LEU A 364 -5.81 7.70 -15.35
C LEU A 364 -4.76 7.62 -14.25
N SER A 365 -3.49 7.72 -14.61
CA SER A 365 -2.40 7.77 -13.64
C SER A 365 -1.36 8.80 -14.07
N ARG A 366 -0.77 9.48 -13.10
CA ARG A 366 0.39 10.34 -13.28
C ARG A 366 1.37 10.03 -12.16
N ALA A 367 2.55 9.56 -12.50
CA ALA A 367 3.58 9.30 -11.49
C ALA A 367 4.16 10.61 -10.95
N LYS A 368 4.91 10.50 -9.85
CA LYS A 368 5.57 11.65 -9.24
C LYS A 368 6.48 12.37 -10.26
N ASN A 369 6.35 13.69 -10.34
CA ASN A 369 7.10 14.58 -11.25
C ASN A 369 6.85 14.38 -12.75
N GLU A 370 5.97 13.48 -13.16
CA GLU A 370 5.55 13.39 -14.56
C GLU A 370 4.66 14.57 -14.93
N LYS A 371 4.78 15.02 -16.19
CA LYS A 371 4.06 16.21 -16.67
C LYS A 371 2.64 15.93 -17.10
N LYS A 372 2.33 14.71 -17.55
CA LYS A 372 1.07 14.34 -18.19
C LYS A 372 0.48 13.10 -17.52
N PHE A 373 -0.85 13.03 -17.48
CA PHE A 373 -1.56 11.79 -17.15
C PHE A 373 -1.51 10.83 -18.34
N THR A 374 -1.30 9.55 -18.04
CA THR A 374 -1.57 8.42 -18.92
C THR A 374 -2.98 7.92 -18.62
N SER A 375 -3.71 7.46 -19.64
CA SER A 375 -5.06 6.94 -19.49
C SER A 375 -5.25 5.62 -20.23
N HIS A 376 -6.21 4.81 -19.78
CA HIS A 376 -6.61 3.57 -20.42
C HIS A 376 -8.10 3.33 -20.26
N VAL A 377 -8.74 2.82 -21.30
CA VAL A 377 -10.15 2.44 -21.31
C VAL A 377 -10.25 0.93 -21.49
N PHE A 378 -11.00 0.26 -20.61
CA PHE A 378 -11.25 -1.17 -20.71
C PHE A 378 -12.37 -1.40 -21.73
N ASN A 379 -12.01 -1.87 -22.93
CA ASN A 379 -12.94 -2.11 -24.04
C ASN A 379 -13.33 -3.59 -24.13
N SER A 380 -14.50 -3.87 -24.71
CA SER A 380 -14.89 -5.18 -25.23
C SER A 380 -14.51 -5.31 -26.73
N TYR A 381 -14.30 -6.54 -27.22
CA TYR A 381 -13.91 -6.83 -28.62
C TYR A 381 -15.07 -7.42 -29.43
#